data_AF-A0A377JW42-F1
#
_entry.id   AF-A0A377JW42-F1
#
_cell.length_a   1.000
_cell.length_b   1.000
_cell.length_c   1.000
_cell.angle_alpha   90.00
_cell.angle_beta   90.00
_cell.angle_gamma   90.00
#
_symmetry.space_group_name_H-M   'P 1'
#
loop_
_entity.id
_entity.type
_entity.pdbx_description
1 polymer ?
#
loop_
_entity_poly.entity_id
_entity_poly.type
_entity_poly.pdbx_seq_one_letter_code
_entity_poly.pdbx_strand_id
1 'polypeptide(L)'
;MFNTNDFKQYRHSLGFSSQQHFKEFLSAKDIKPCIDFAYIDSLNDRLCEIFKRINDIYYKPCDIESFLQNTLFNAFNLMKNNDILEKLNNQGRRKEEVYFSYLRGFLICEYFKEAICDIFNIDISQILHIGEDDFSSLETFKRTPKADLQIQNIRIEMQSGFQGINDIKEHKVREAKRNFIENKIQTLVIHFDIFNGQVAFVDISNIPSDDLNWITRQQMEGQSVFNIEQNYFKWLLKDKPPCFALL
;
A
#
# COMPACT_ATOMS: atom_id res chain seq x y z
N MET A 1 -31.88 -33.23 -25.61
CA MET A 1 -31.42 -32.33 -24.52
C MET A 1 -30.40 -33.09 -23.70
N PHE A 2 -29.32 -32.44 -23.29
CA PHE A 2 -28.35 -33.05 -22.38
C PHE A 2 -28.92 -33.10 -20.96
N ASN A 3 -28.58 -34.14 -20.23
CA ASN A 3 -28.89 -34.30 -18.81
C ASN A 3 -27.69 -33.90 -17.95
N THR A 4 -27.91 -33.61 -16.66
CA THR A 4 -26.84 -33.17 -15.74
C THR A 4 -25.75 -34.25 -15.54
N ASN A 5 -26.09 -35.52 -15.75
CA ASN A 5 -25.15 -36.64 -15.66
C ASN A 5 -24.18 -36.66 -16.85
N ASP A 6 -24.58 -36.20 -18.04
CA ASP A 6 -23.72 -36.14 -19.22
C ASP A 6 -22.48 -35.29 -18.93
N PHE A 7 -22.64 -34.15 -18.26
CA PHE A 7 -21.52 -33.29 -17.88
C PHE A 7 -20.63 -33.91 -16.80
N LYS A 8 -21.20 -34.69 -15.88
CA LYS A 8 -20.43 -35.38 -14.84
C LYS A 8 -19.63 -36.53 -15.45
N GLN A 9 -20.24 -37.33 -16.32
CA GLN A 9 -19.60 -38.42 -17.03
C GLN A 9 -18.47 -37.92 -17.93
N TYR A 10 -18.68 -36.82 -18.67
CA TYR A 10 -17.62 -36.19 -19.46
C TYR A 10 -16.38 -35.84 -18.62
N ARG A 11 -16.56 -35.21 -17.46
CA ARG A 11 -15.44 -34.91 -16.56
C ARG A 11 -14.74 -36.17 -16.04
N HIS A 12 -15.51 -37.21 -15.70
CA HIS A 12 -14.95 -38.50 -15.31
C HIS A 12 -14.14 -39.16 -16.43
N SER A 13 -14.60 -39.08 -17.69
CA SER A 13 -13.87 -39.59 -18.86
C SER A 13 -12.53 -38.88 -19.07
N LEU A 14 -12.41 -37.63 -18.61
CA LEU A 14 -11.16 -36.87 -18.60
C LEU A 14 -10.31 -37.12 -17.33
N GLY A 15 -10.75 -38.00 -16.41
CA GLY A 15 -10.03 -38.34 -15.18
C GLY A 15 -10.41 -37.50 -13.95
N PHE A 16 -11.46 -36.67 -14.03
CA PHE A 16 -11.83 -35.75 -12.95
C PHE A 16 -13.20 -36.10 -12.32
N SER A 17 -13.19 -36.45 -11.04
CA SER A 17 -14.40 -36.65 -10.23
C SER A 17 -14.92 -35.35 -9.58
N SER A 18 -14.05 -34.36 -9.42
CA SER A 18 -14.37 -33.04 -8.86
C SER A 18 -14.49 -31.99 -9.95
N GLN A 19 -15.61 -31.25 -9.96
CA GLN A 19 -15.77 -30.09 -10.84
C GLN A 19 -14.72 -29.00 -10.56
N GLN A 20 -14.31 -28.84 -9.30
CA GLN A 20 -13.34 -27.82 -8.91
C GLN A 20 -11.94 -28.16 -9.44
N HIS A 21 -11.46 -29.39 -9.25
CA HIS A 21 -10.16 -29.81 -9.79
C HIS A 21 -10.14 -29.77 -11.32
N PHE A 22 -11.26 -30.10 -11.97
CA PHE A 22 -11.36 -29.98 -13.42
C PHE A 22 -11.24 -28.53 -13.89
N LYS A 23 -11.89 -27.58 -13.18
CA LYS A 23 -11.74 -26.14 -13.47
C LYS A 23 -10.30 -25.67 -13.24
N GLU A 24 -9.66 -26.11 -12.17
CA GLU A 24 -8.27 -25.76 -11.86
C GLU A 24 -7.32 -26.28 -12.94
N PHE A 25 -7.43 -27.55 -13.33
CA PHE A 25 -6.67 -28.14 -14.42
C PHE A 25 -6.84 -27.39 -15.75
N LEU A 26 -8.10 -27.14 -16.16
CA LEU A 26 -8.37 -26.42 -17.41
C LEU A 26 -7.88 -24.97 -17.39
N SER A 27 -7.70 -24.37 -16.20
CA SER A 27 -7.16 -23.02 -16.05
C SER A 27 -5.71 -22.99 -15.57
N ALA A 28 -5.03 -24.15 -15.55
CA ALA A 28 -3.67 -24.35 -15.04
C ALA A 28 -3.44 -23.80 -13.61
N LYS A 29 -4.49 -23.64 -12.80
CA LYS A 29 -4.41 -23.11 -11.42
C LYS A 29 -3.82 -24.13 -10.43
N ASP A 30 -3.77 -25.39 -10.81
CA ASP A 30 -3.07 -26.47 -10.11
C ASP A 30 -1.54 -26.34 -10.22
N ILE A 31 -1.04 -25.65 -11.25
CA ILE A 31 0.37 -25.33 -11.42
C ILE A 31 0.68 -24.04 -10.65
N LYS A 32 1.35 -24.16 -9.50
CA LYS A 32 1.77 -23.00 -8.71
C LYS A 32 3.11 -22.47 -9.23
N PRO A 33 3.19 -21.22 -9.74
CA PRO A 33 4.47 -20.65 -10.10
C PRO A 33 5.33 -20.49 -8.84
N CYS A 34 6.60 -20.90 -8.94
CA CYS A 34 7.59 -20.59 -7.92
C CYS A 34 7.94 -19.09 -7.97
N ILE A 35 8.43 -18.57 -6.84
CA ILE A 35 8.92 -17.20 -6.77
C ILE A 35 10.18 -17.07 -7.62
N ASP A 36 10.15 -16.13 -8.57
CA ASP A 36 11.29 -15.76 -9.39
C ASP A 36 12.16 -14.72 -8.67
N PHE A 37 13.20 -15.19 -7.99
CA PHE A 37 14.11 -14.31 -7.26
C PHE A 37 14.94 -13.41 -8.17
N ALA A 38 15.27 -13.83 -9.39
CA ALA A 38 16.00 -12.97 -10.33
C ALA A 38 15.13 -11.78 -10.78
N TYR A 39 13.82 -12.02 -10.92
CA TYR A 39 12.88 -10.93 -11.15
C TYR A 39 12.76 -10.01 -9.93
N ILE A 40 12.71 -10.56 -8.71
CA ILE A 40 12.75 -9.75 -7.48
C ILE A 40 14.00 -8.88 -7.41
N ASP A 41 15.18 -9.41 -7.75
CA ASP A 41 16.43 -8.64 -7.76
C ASP A 41 16.32 -7.44 -8.73
N SER A 42 15.78 -7.67 -9.93
CA SER A 42 15.52 -6.60 -10.91
C SER A 42 14.53 -5.55 -10.39
N LEU A 43 13.52 -5.97 -9.62
CA LEU A 43 12.54 -5.07 -8.99
C LEU A 43 13.18 -4.25 -7.85
N ASN A 44 14.09 -4.85 -7.08
CA ASN A 44 14.85 -4.16 -6.04
C ASN A 44 15.81 -3.13 -6.64
N ASP A 45 16.50 -3.47 -7.72
CA ASP A 45 17.34 -2.51 -8.47
C ASP A 45 16.50 -1.32 -8.94
N ARG A 46 15.28 -1.57 -9.41
CA ARG A 46 14.35 -0.50 -9.79
C ARG A 46 13.94 0.37 -8.59
N LEU A 47 13.68 -0.20 -7.42
CA LEU A 47 13.39 0.56 -6.20
C LEU A 47 14.59 1.44 -5.81
N CYS A 48 15.80 0.88 -5.84
CA CYS A 48 17.03 1.64 -5.61
C CYS A 48 17.13 2.84 -6.57
N GLU A 49 16.90 2.63 -7.86
CA GLU A 49 16.94 3.71 -8.85
C GLU A 49 15.89 4.80 -8.57
N ILE A 50 14.65 4.41 -8.26
CA ILE A 50 13.56 5.35 -7.95
C ILE A 50 13.95 6.23 -6.76
N PHE A 51 14.39 5.63 -5.65
CA PHE A 51 14.68 6.37 -4.43
C PHE A 51 15.96 7.21 -4.53
N LYS A 52 16.98 6.75 -5.30
CA LYS A 52 18.14 7.59 -5.63
C LYS A 52 17.72 8.86 -6.39
N ARG A 53 16.88 8.71 -7.41
CA ARG A 53 16.36 9.85 -8.19
C ARG A 53 15.47 10.79 -7.37
N ILE A 54 14.67 10.26 -6.44
CA ILE A 54 13.89 11.08 -5.50
C ILE A 54 14.83 11.85 -4.57
N ASN A 55 15.84 11.18 -4.00
CA ASN A 55 16.80 11.77 -3.09
C ASN A 55 17.57 12.93 -3.73
N ASP A 56 17.98 12.79 -5.00
CA ASP A 56 18.69 13.84 -5.74
C ASP A 56 17.93 15.17 -5.85
N ILE A 57 16.60 15.13 -5.77
CA ILE A 57 15.74 16.32 -5.93
C ILE A 57 15.00 16.73 -4.66
N TYR A 58 15.07 15.92 -3.61
CA TYR A 58 14.32 16.12 -2.38
C TYR A 58 14.91 17.29 -1.58
N TYR A 59 14.08 18.07 -0.87
CA TYR A 59 14.57 19.25 -0.14
C TYR A 59 15.59 18.92 0.95
N LYS A 60 15.57 17.68 1.47
CA LYS A 60 16.42 17.21 2.57
C LYS A 60 16.93 15.79 2.27
N PRO A 61 17.87 15.64 1.33
CA PRO A 61 18.41 14.33 0.98
C PRO A 61 19.07 13.67 2.20
N CYS A 62 19.04 12.34 2.23
CA CYS A 62 19.71 11.54 3.24
C CYS A 62 20.88 10.72 2.64
N ASP A 63 21.60 9.98 3.48
CA ASP A 63 22.49 8.93 3.03
C ASP A 63 21.67 7.78 2.43
N ILE A 64 21.47 7.87 1.12
CA ILE A 64 20.56 6.99 0.39
C ILE A 64 21.02 5.53 0.39
N GLU A 65 22.33 5.27 0.40
CA GLU A 65 22.84 3.89 0.41
C GLU A 65 22.58 3.24 1.78
N SER A 66 22.83 3.98 2.86
CA SER A 66 22.51 3.53 4.22
C SER A 66 21.00 3.31 4.39
N PHE A 67 20.15 4.20 3.85
CA PHE A 67 18.70 4.02 3.87
C PHE A 67 18.26 2.74 3.14
N LEU A 68 18.71 2.53 1.90
CA LEU A 68 18.34 1.36 1.10
C LEU A 68 18.80 0.06 1.78
N GLN A 69 19.99 0.04 2.37
CA GLN A 69 20.50 -1.13 3.06
C GLN A 69 19.69 -1.46 4.32
N ASN A 70 19.41 -0.45 5.15
CA ASN A 70 18.72 -0.64 6.43
C ASN A 70 17.22 -0.87 6.27
N THR A 71 16.63 -0.43 5.16
CA THR A 71 15.18 -0.48 4.95
C THR A 71 14.79 -1.48 3.85
N LEU A 72 15.19 -1.25 2.59
CA LEU A 72 14.79 -2.11 1.46
C LEU A 72 15.35 -3.53 1.61
N PHE A 73 16.68 -3.66 1.70
CA PHE A 73 17.31 -4.98 1.69
C PHE A 73 17.07 -5.74 3.00
N ASN A 74 17.00 -5.03 4.13
CA ASN A 74 16.59 -5.62 5.40
C ASN A 74 15.15 -6.17 5.34
N ALA A 75 14.19 -5.37 4.85
CA ALA A 75 12.80 -5.83 4.70
C ALA A 75 12.69 -7.01 3.75
N PHE A 76 13.41 -7.00 2.62
CA PHE A 76 13.48 -8.14 1.71
C PHE A 76 13.98 -9.41 2.41
N ASN A 77 15.08 -9.31 3.15
CA ASN A 77 15.66 -10.44 3.86
C ASN A 77 14.70 -10.98 4.94
N LEU A 78 14.02 -10.10 5.68
CA LEU A 78 13.00 -10.51 6.65
C LEU A 78 11.83 -11.22 5.96
N MET A 79 11.29 -10.66 4.88
CA MET A 79 10.19 -11.26 4.14
C MET A 79 10.57 -12.62 3.53
N LYS A 80 11.81 -12.76 3.06
CA LYS A 80 12.34 -14.01 2.51
C LYS A 80 12.53 -15.06 3.60
N ASN A 81 13.15 -14.69 4.72
CA ASN A 81 13.47 -15.63 5.81
C ASN A 81 12.21 -16.08 6.58
N ASN A 82 11.15 -15.29 6.57
CA ASN A 82 9.88 -15.60 7.23
C ASN A 82 8.80 -16.12 6.27
N ASP A 83 9.14 -16.53 5.04
CA ASP A 83 8.21 -17.04 4.03
C ASP A 83 7.01 -16.12 3.71
N ILE A 84 7.15 -14.81 3.96
CA ILE A 84 6.09 -13.82 3.74
C ILE A 84 5.78 -13.70 2.25
N LEU A 85 6.81 -13.79 1.40
CA LEU A 85 6.66 -13.71 -0.05
C LEU A 85 5.66 -14.74 -0.58
N GLU A 86 5.62 -15.95 0.00
CA GLU A 86 4.73 -17.03 -0.42
C GLU A 86 3.24 -16.74 -0.13
N LYS A 87 2.95 -15.87 0.84
CA LYS A 87 1.58 -15.49 1.21
C LYS A 87 1.07 -14.27 0.46
N LEU A 88 1.94 -13.55 -0.25
CA LEU A 88 1.54 -12.38 -1.03
C LEU A 88 0.53 -12.78 -2.09
N ASN A 89 -0.61 -12.10 -2.09
CA ASN A 89 -1.68 -12.33 -3.04
C ASN A 89 -2.38 -11.00 -3.35
N ASN A 90 -2.80 -10.82 -4.60
CA ASN A 90 -3.63 -9.69 -4.97
C ASN A 90 -4.37 -9.97 -6.29
N GLN A 91 -5.58 -10.52 -6.22
CA GLN A 91 -6.45 -10.75 -7.39
C GLN A 91 -5.76 -11.51 -8.54
N GLY A 92 -4.92 -12.50 -8.21
CA GLY A 92 -4.21 -13.30 -9.21
C GLY A 92 -2.92 -12.67 -9.78
N ARG A 93 -2.50 -11.50 -9.30
CA ARG A 93 -1.17 -10.95 -9.58
C ARG A 93 -0.06 -11.87 -9.09
N ARG A 94 1.07 -11.80 -9.78
CA ARG A 94 2.31 -12.47 -9.38
C ARG A 94 2.80 -11.97 -8.02
N LYS A 95 3.36 -12.86 -7.21
CA LYS A 95 3.81 -12.55 -5.84
C LYS A 95 4.88 -11.45 -5.84
N GLU A 96 5.76 -11.48 -6.83
CA GLU A 96 6.84 -10.53 -7.07
C GLU A 96 6.31 -9.11 -7.35
N GLU A 97 5.21 -8.98 -8.10
CA GLU A 97 4.57 -7.69 -8.38
C GLU A 97 3.87 -7.13 -7.14
N VAL A 98 3.25 -8.00 -6.34
CA VAL A 98 2.65 -7.64 -5.06
C VAL A 98 3.74 -7.18 -4.10
N TYR A 99 4.86 -7.90 -4.04
CA TYR A 99 6.06 -7.53 -3.28
C TYR A 99 6.56 -6.14 -3.67
N PHE A 100 6.79 -5.90 -4.97
CA PHE A 100 7.28 -4.62 -5.45
C PHE A 100 6.32 -3.48 -5.11
N SER A 101 5.03 -3.66 -5.34
CA SER A 101 4.01 -2.64 -5.01
C SER A 101 3.99 -2.33 -3.51
N TYR A 102 4.13 -3.37 -2.69
CA TYR A 102 4.12 -3.25 -1.24
C TYR A 102 5.39 -2.56 -0.72
N LEU A 103 6.58 -3.05 -1.07
CA LEU A 103 7.83 -2.43 -0.64
C LEU A 103 7.99 -1.01 -1.14
N ARG A 104 7.49 -0.70 -2.34
CA ARG A 104 7.48 0.67 -2.84
C ARG A 104 6.69 1.60 -1.92
N GLY A 105 5.51 1.18 -1.45
CA GLY A 105 4.70 1.95 -0.49
C GLY A 105 5.38 2.06 0.88
N PHE A 106 5.90 0.95 1.40
CA PHE A 106 6.65 0.90 2.66
C PHE A 106 7.84 1.86 2.63
N LEU A 107 8.64 1.86 1.56
CA LEU A 107 9.79 2.76 1.43
C LEU A 107 9.38 4.23 1.40
N ILE A 108 8.23 4.60 0.80
CA ILE A 108 7.74 5.99 0.88
C ILE A 108 7.43 6.36 2.34
N CYS A 109 6.75 5.48 3.07
CA CYS A 109 6.44 5.71 4.48
C CYS A 109 7.73 5.94 5.27
N GLU A 110 8.71 5.04 5.14
CA GLU A 110 10.00 5.11 5.84
C GLU A 110 10.84 6.33 5.44
N TYR A 111 10.95 6.61 4.14
CA TYR A 111 11.80 7.69 3.61
C TYR A 111 11.32 9.07 4.05
N PHE A 112 10.00 9.31 4.05
CA PHE A 112 9.44 10.63 4.37
C PHE A 112 9.09 10.84 5.85
N LYS A 113 9.46 9.94 6.76
CA LYS A 113 9.23 10.13 8.21
C LYS A 113 9.84 11.42 8.74
N GLU A 114 11.04 11.77 8.31
CA GLU A 114 11.66 13.03 8.72
C GLU A 114 10.86 14.25 8.23
N ALA A 115 10.21 14.14 7.06
CA ALA A 115 9.31 15.19 6.60
C ALA A 115 8.13 15.36 7.54
N ILE A 116 7.59 14.25 8.06
CA ILE A 116 6.50 14.28 9.05
C ILE A 116 6.97 14.99 10.33
N CYS A 117 8.20 14.75 10.79
CA CYS A 117 8.79 15.48 11.91
C CYS A 117 8.83 16.99 11.64
N ASP A 118 9.29 17.40 10.45
CA ASP A 118 9.35 18.80 10.04
C ASP A 118 7.93 19.42 9.91
N ILE A 119 6.95 18.65 9.41
CA ILE A 119 5.57 19.10 9.20
C ILE A 119 4.89 19.41 10.54
N PHE A 120 5.04 18.52 11.52
CA PHE A 120 4.39 18.68 12.82
C PHE A 120 5.28 19.32 13.89
N ASN A 121 6.51 19.70 13.52
CA ASN A 121 7.52 20.22 14.42
C ASN A 121 7.72 19.33 15.67
N ILE A 122 7.94 18.04 15.43
CA ILE A 122 8.13 17.02 16.47
C ILE A 122 9.46 16.28 16.30
N ASP A 123 9.87 15.59 17.36
CA ASP A 123 10.96 14.62 17.29
C ASP A 123 10.48 13.26 16.75
N ILE A 124 11.36 12.52 16.08
CA ILE A 124 11.04 11.21 15.50
C ILE A 124 10.58 10.18 16.55
N SER A 125 11.06 10.29 17.80
CA SER A 125 10.64 9.43 18.91
C SER A 125 9.16 9.59 19.29
N GLN A 126 8.51 10.69 18.85
CA GLN A 126 7.09 10.93 19.08
C GLN A 126 6.20 10.27 18.02
N ILE A 127 6.77 9.72 16.94
CA ILE A 127 6.04 8.97 15.92
C ILE A 127 5.94 7.52 16.37
N LEU A 128 4.71 7.08 16.66
CA LEU A 128 4.41 5.70 16.99
C LEU A 128 4.02 4.93 15.72
N HIS A 129 4.69 3.80 15.48
CA HIS A 129 4.26 2.83 14.49
C HIS A 129 3.08 2.03 15.01
N ILE A 130 1.93 2.20 14.37
CA ILE A 130 0.70 1.51 14.75
C ILE A 130 0.16 0.59 13.65
N GLY A 131 0.69 0.67 12.44
CA GLY A 131 0.41 -0.27 11.36
C GLY A 131 0.86 -1.70 11.69
N GLU A 132 0.22 -2.69 11.06
CA GLU A 132 0.49 -4.12 11.27
C GLU A 132 1.44 -4.70 10.20
N ASP A 133 2.31 -3.85 9.65
CA ASP A 133 3.26 -4.19 8.58
C ASP A 133 4.62 -4.65 9.16
N ASP A 134 4.59 -5.59 10.10
CA ASP A 134 5.80 -6.16 10.71
C ASP A 134 6.24 -7.44 9.99
N PHE A 135 7.41 -7.37 9.35
CA PHE A 135 8.04 -8.47 8.62
C PHE A 135 8.72 -9.52 9.49
N SER A 136 8.75 -9.33 10.82
CA SER A 136 9.40 -10.24 11.76
C SER A 136 8.71 -11.60 11.83
N SER A 137 7.42 -11.68 11.51
CA SER A 137 6.66 -12.92 11.50
C SER A 137 5.45 -12.91 10.56
N LEU A 138 4.99 -14.10 10.20
CA LEU A 138 3.76 -14.29 9.42
C LEU A 138 2.47 -13.96 10.20
N GLU A 139 2.53 -14.00 11.53
CA GLU A 139 1.37 -13.73 12.39
C GLU A 139 1.11 -12.24 12.55
N THR A 140 2.19 -11.45 12.53
CA THR A 140 2.16 -9.99 12.62
C THR A 140 1.88 -9.33 11.28
N PHE A 141 2.32 -9.93 10.16
CA PHE A 141 2.05 -9.43 8.81
C PHE A 141 0.55 -9.56 8.44
N LYS A 142 -0.23 -8.52 8.71
CA LYS A 142 -1.67 -8.47 8.42
C LYS A 142 -2.03 -7.22 7.63
N ARG A 143 -2.82 -7.42 6.58
CA ARG A 143 -3.49 -6.30 5.89
C ARG A 143 -4.61 -5.79 6.77
N THR A 144 -4.40 -4.65 7.41
CA THR A 144 -5.43 -3.97 8.19
C THR A 144 -5.75 -2.60 7.60
N PRO A 145 -6.96 -2.06 7.84
CA PRO A 145 -7.30 -0.69 7.47
C PRO A 145 -6.76 0.35 8.47
N LYS A 146 -5.90 -0.08 9.41
CA LYS A 146 -5.35 0.76 10.46
C LYS A 146 -4.26 1.65 9.87
N ALA A 147 -4.26 2.91 10.28
CA ALA A 147 -3.24 3.87 9.90
C ALA A 147 -1.83 3.40 10.24
N ASP A 148 -0.85 3.88 9.47
CA ASP A 148 0.56 3.49 9.59
C ASP A 148 1.18 4.04 10.88
N LEU A 149 0.94 5.33 11.15
CA LEU A 149 1.60 6.09 12.19
C LEU A 149 0.61 6.78 13.12
N GLN A 150 1.06 7.12 14.32
CA GLN A 150 0.32 7.95 15.27
C GLN A 150 1.24 8.98 15.91
N ILE A 151 0.78 10.23 15.95
CA ILE A 151 1.40 11.35 16.64
C ILE A 151 0.37 11.90 17.60
N GLN A 152 0.64 11.77 18.90
CA GLN A 152 -0.32 12.18 19.95
C GLN A 152 -1.72 11.57 19.68
N ASN A 153 -2.74 12.41 19.46
CA ASN A 153 -4.12 12.01 19.21
C ASN A 153 -4.52 12.05 17.72
N ILE A 154 -3.53 12.12 16.82
CA ILE A 154 -3.72 12.13 15.36
C ILE A 154 -3.09 10.85 14.80
N ARG A 155 -3.86 10.12 14.00
CA ARG A 155 -3.38 9.02 13.17
C ARG A 155 -2.98 9.55 11.80
N ILE A 156 -1.87 9.05 11.28
CA ILE A 156 -1.38 9.38 9.95
C ILE A 156 -1.41 8.14 9.09
N GLU A 157 -2.19 8.23 8.03
CA GLU A 157 -2.22 7.25 6.94
C GLU A 157 -1.29 7.75 5.83
N MET A 158 -0.20 7.04 5.62
CA MET A 158 0.77 7.32 4.58
C MET A 158 0.31 6.66 3.28
N GLN A 159 0.01 7.47 2.27
CA GLN A 159 -0.39 6.96 0.96
C GLN A 159 0.57 7.43 -0.12
N SER A 160 0.82 6.59 -1.13
CA SER A 160 1.62 6.97 -2.30
C SER A 160 0.91 6.68 -3.61
N GLY A 161 0.95 7.66 -4.52
CA GLY A 161 0.51 7.58 -5.91
C GLY A 161 1.71 7.57 -6.85
N PHE A 162 1.66 6.71 -7.88
CA PHE A 162 2.76 6.54 -8.86
C PHE A 162 2.33 6.71 -10.31
N GLN A 163 1.06 7.09 -10.54
CA GLN A 163 0.46 7.17 -11.88
C GLN A 163 -0.32 8.47 -12.11
N GLY A 164 -0.24 9.44 -11.18
CA GLY A 164 -1.03 10.67 -11.22
C GLY A 164 -2.51 10.48 -10.93
N ILE A 165 -2.94 9.29 -10.48
CA ILE A 165 -4.28 9.04 -9.96
C ILE A 165 -4.22 9.09 -8.43
N ASN A 166 -4.95 10.05 -7.86
CA ASN A 166 -4.88 10.39 -6.45
C ASN A 166 -6.24 10.14 -5.81
N ASP A 167 -6.43 8.94 -5.28
CA ASP A 167 -7.71 8.48 -4.72
C ASP A 167 -7.49 7.82 -3.35
N ILE A 168 -8.37 8.06 -2.39
CA ILE A 168 -8.39 7.40 -1.07
C ILE A 168 -9.47 6.34 -1.08
N LYS A 169 -9.14 5.12 -0.67
CA LYS A 169 -10.10 4.00 -0.64
C LYS A 169 -11.19 4.25 0.41
N GLU A 170 -12.45 3.97 0.06
CA GLU A 170 -13.61 4.21 0.95
C GLU A 170 -13.46 3.57 2.33
N HIS A 171 -12.94 2.33 2.40
CA HIS A 171 -12.79 1.64 3.69
C HIS A 171 -11.84 2.35 4.66
N LYS A 172 -10.85 3.10 4.15
CA LYS A 172 -9.96 3.92 5.00
C LYS A 172 -10.73 5.09 5.61
N VAL A 173 -11.56 5.77 4.82
CA VAL A 173 -12.40 6.88 5.28
C VAL A 173 -13.44 6.39 6.31
N ARG A 174 -14.06 5.22 6.06
CA ARG A 174 -14.99 4.61 7.02
C ARG A 174 -14.32 4.27 8.35
N GLU A 175 -13.11 3.72 8.31
CA GLU A 175 -12.31 3.43 9.50
C GLU A 175 -11.97 4.72 10.29
N ALA A 176 -11.54 5.76 9.59
CA ALA A 176 -11.22 7.06 10.18
C ALA A 176 -12.43 7.71 10.87
N LYS A 177 -13.59 7.71 10.22
CA LYS A 177 -14.85 8.21 10.79
C LYS A 177 -15.24 7.46 12.06
N ARG A 178 -15.16 6.13 12.04
CA ARG A 178 -15.46 5.29 13.21
C ARG A 178 -14.55 5.66 14.39
N ASN A 179 -13.23 5.72 14.16
CA ASN A 179 -12.26 6.09 15.19
C ASN A 179 -12.49 7.51 15.73
N PHE A 180 -12.88 8.45 14.89
CA PHE A 180 -13.20 9.81 15.31
C PHE A 180 -14.47 9.86 16.17
N ILE A 181 -15.52 9.13 15.80
CA ILE A 181 -16.78 9.09 16.56
C ILE A 181 -16.55 8.45 17.94
N GLU A 182 -15.92 7.28 17.97
CA GLU A 182 -15.75 6.44 19.17
C GLU A 182 -14.68 6.98 20.11
N ASN A 183 -13.52 7.37 19.57
CA ASN A 183 -12.32 7.65 20.37
C ASN A 183 -11.86 9.11 20.28
N LYS A 184 -12.52 9.95 19.48
CA LYS A 184 -12.09 11.33 19.19
C LYS A 184 -10.67 11.42 18.62
N ILE A 185 -10.25 10.40 17.88
CA ILE A 185 -8.96 10.34 17.19
C ILE A 185 -9.15 10.78 15.74
N GLN A 186 -8.46 11.84 15.34
CA GLN A 186 -8.45 12.30 13.95
C GLN A 186 -7.52 11.43 13.11
N THR A 187 -7.84 11.27 11.83
CA THR A 187 -6.99 10.56 10.86
C THR A 187 -6.71 11.45 9.67
N LEU A 188 -5.44 11.80 9.49
CA LEU A 188 -4.93 12.57 8.37
C LEU A 188 -4.30 11.63 7.35
N VAL A 189 -4.75 11.66 6.11
CA VAL A 189 -4.02 11.07 4.99
C VAL A 189 -2.97 12.06 4.51
N ILE A 190 -1.72 11.61 4.46
CA ILE A 190 -0.64 12.31 3.78
C ILE A 190 -0.33 11.52 2.51
N HIS A 191 -0.81 12.04 1.38
CA HIS A 191 -0.73 11.37 0.09
C HIS A 191 0.41 11.95 -0.75
N PHE A 192 1.44 11.16 -0.97
CA PHE A 192 2.60 11.46 -1.81
C PHE A 192 2.32 11.06 -3.25
N ASP A 193 1.99 12.03 -4.10
CA ASP A 193 1.89 11.83 -5.54
C ASP A 193 3.29 11.95 -6.17
N ILE A 194 4.02 10.83 -6.14
CA ILE A 194 5.40 10.73 -6.65
C ILE A 194 5.44 10.99 -8.16
N PHE A 195 4.35 10.71 -8.87
CA PHE A 195 4.27 10.96 -10.31
C PHE A 195 4.37 12.46 -10.64
N ASN A 196 3.70 13.31 -9.87
CA ASN A 196 3.70 14.76 -10.07
C ASN A 196 4.63 15.53 -9.11
N GLY A 197 5.22 14.87 -8.12
CA GLY A 197 6.13 15.49 -7.14
C GLY A 197 5.42 16.39 -6.13
N GLN A 198 4.16 16.10 -5.82
CA GLN A 198 3.31 16.90 -4.91
C GLN A 198 2.73 16.04 -3.78
N VAL A 199 2.38 16.67 -2.66
CA VAL A 199 1.86 15.99 -1.47
C VAL A 199 0.58 16.66 -1.01
N ALA A 200 -0.45 15.83 -0.81
CA ALA A 200 -1.74 16.22 -0.30
C ALA A 200 -1.93 15.85 1.17
N PHE A 201 -2.70 16.69 1.87
CA PHE A 201 -3.07 16.52 3.26
C PHE A 201 -4.59 16.52 3.36
N VAL A 202 -5.18 15.39 3.76
CA VAL A 202 -6.65 15.22 3.76
C VAL A 202 -7.09 14.68 5.12
N ASP A 203 -7.84 15.47 5.89
CA ASP A 203 -8.53 14.97 7.08
C ASP A 203 -9.70 14.09 6.62
N ILE A 204 -9.53 12.78 6.76
CA ILE A 204 -10.52 11.80 6.33
C ILE A 204 -11.54 11.46 7.43
N SER A 205 -11.38 11.99 8.65
CA SER A 205 -12.32 11.76 9.74
C SER A 205 -13.66 12.46 9.54
N ASN A 206 -13.71 13.49 8.69
CA ASN A 206 -14.88 14.38 8.55
C ASN A 206 -15.43 14.50 7.12
N ILE A 207 -14.97 13.69 6.16
CA ILE A 207 -15.45 13.73 4.78
C ILE A 207 -16.96 13.42 4.73
N PRO A 208 -17.84 14.26 4.14
CA PRO A 208 -19.26 13.94 4.00
C PRO A 208 -19.52 12.67 3.16
N SER A 209 -20.60 11.93 3.42
CA SER A 209 -20.94 10.73 2.62
C SER A 209 -21.48 11.07 1.23
N ASP A 210 -22.01 12.27 1.08
CA ASP A 210 -22.59 12.85 -0.15
C ASP A 210 -21.63 13.81 -0.85
N ASP A 211 -20.35 13.81 -0.46
CA ASP A 211 -19.30 14.61 -1.10
C ASP A 211 -19.19 14.28 -2.60
N LEU A 212 -19.08 15.31 -3.43
CA LEU A 212 -19.01 15.17 -4.89
C LEU A 212 -17.73 14.46 -5.36
N ASN A 213 -16.71 14.40 -4.51
CA ASN A 213 -15.45 13.73 -4.81
C ASN A 213 -15.53 12.20 -4.61
N TRP A 214 -16.63 11.66 -4.11
CA TRP A 214 -16.89 10.22 -4.14
C TRP A 214 -17.16 9.77 -5.57
N ILE A 215 -16.26 8.93 -6.09
CA ILE A 215 -16.34 8.42 -7.46
C ILE A 215 -16.17 6.91 -7.48
N THR A 216 -16.75 6.28 -8.50
CA THR A 216 -16.58 4.85 -8.76
C THR A 216 -15.53 4.64 -9.83
N ARG A 217 -14.44 3.94 -9.50
CA ARG A 217 -13.36 3.65 -10.46
C ARG A 217 -13.51 2.25 -11.04
N GLN A 218 -13.84 2.16 -12.33
CA GLN A 218 -13.90 0.87 -13.05
C GLN A 218 -12.54 0.14 -13.04
N GLN A 219 -11.44 0.89 -13.11
CA GLN A 219 -10.07 0.37 -13.01
C GLN A 219 -9.77 -0.27 -11.64
N MET A 220 -10.56 0.02 -10.61
CA MET A 220 -10.49 -0.60 -9.28
C MET A 220 -11.67 -1.55 -9.06
N GLU A 221 -12.05 -2.31 -10.09
CA GLU A 221 -13.16 -3.27 -10.04
C GLU A 221 -14.50 -2.64 -9.61
N GLY A 222 -14.70 -1.35 -9.92
CA GLY A 222 -15.91 -0.62 -9.53
C GLY A 222 -15.95 -0.23 -8.06
N GLN A 223 -14.82 -0.21 -7.36
CA GLN A 223 -14.76 0.31 -5.98
C GLN A 223 -15.03 1.81 -5.94
N SER A 224 -15.72 2.22 -4.87
CA SER A 224 -15.88 3.63 -4.51
C SER A 224 -14.60 4.13 -3.85
N VAL A 225 -14.17 5.32 -4.26
CA VAL A 225 -12.99 6.00 -3.76
C VAL A 225 -13.28 7.49 -3.65
N PHE A 226 -12.57 8.15 -2.75
CA PHE A 226 -12.59 9.60 -2.61
C PHE A 226 -11.46 10.19 -3.47
N ASN A 227 -11.79 10.97 -4.50
CA ASN A 227 -10.80 11.65 -5.32
C ASN A 227 -10.18 12.83 -4.56
N ILE A 228 -8.85 12.90 -4.53
CA ILE A 228 -8.15 14.02 -3.91
C ILE A 228 -8.07 15.15 -4.94
N GLU A 229 -8.87 16.21 -4.75
CA GLU A 229 -8.81 17.42 -5.58
C GLU A 229 -7.51 18.23 -5.35
N GLN A 230 -7.16 19.06 -6.35
CA GLN A 230 -5.87 19.76 -6.42
C GLN A 230 -5.62 20.72 -5.24
N ASN A 231 -6.67 21.27 -4.65
CA ASN A 231 -6.59 22.16 -3.49
C ASN A 231 -6.05 21.45 -2.23
N TYR A 232 -6.11 20.12 -2.11
CA TYR A 232 -5.50 19.39 -0.98
C TYR A 232 -3.98 19.30 -1.08
N PHE A 233 -3.40 19.50 -2.26
CA PHE A 233 -1.95 19.45 -2.48
C PHE A 233 -1.31 20.75 -2.00
N LYS A 234 -0.61 20.69 -0.86
CA LYS A 234 -0.03 21.86 -0.18
C LYS A 234 1.49 21.90 -0.20
N TRP A 235 2.14 20.87 -0.74
CA TRP A 235 3.59 20.74 -0.70
C TRP A 235 4.13 20.14 -2.00
N LEU A 236 5.20 20.71 -2.53
CA LEU A 236 6.01 20.13 -3.60
C LEU A 236 7.26 19.50 -2.98
N LEU A 237 7.58 18.26 -3.35
CA LEU A 237 8.67 17.48 -2.72
C LEU A 237 10.05 18.15 -2.77
N LYS A 238 10.26 19.02 -3.76
CA LYS A 238 11.50 19.79 -3.93
C LYS A 238 11.64 20.93 -2.91
N ASP A 239 10.53 21.37 -2.34
CA ASP A 239 10.47 22.49 -1.42
C ASP A 239 10.45 21.99 0.02
N LYS A 240 10.77 22.89 0.96
CA LYS A 240 10.62 22.60 2.39
C LYS A 240 9.12 22.36 2.71
N PRO A 241 8.78 21.33 3.50
CA PRO A 241 7.40 21.05 3.83
C PRO A 241 6.75 22.17 4.64
N PRO A 242 5.41 22.29 4.57
CA PRO A 242 4.66 23.21 5.42
C PRO A 242 4.81 22.79 6.88
N CYS A 243 4.85 23.77 7.78
CA CYS A 243 4.75 23.53 9.22
C CYS A 243 3.30 23.71 9.65
N PHE A 244 2.67 22.64 10.10
CA PHE A 244 1.34 22.66 10.70
C PHE A 244 1.47 22.67 12.22
N ALA A 245 0.69 23.54 12.87
CA ALA A 245 0.49 23.42 14.31
C ALA A 245 -0.33 22.14 14.56
N LEU A 246 0.15 21.28 15.46
CA LEU A 246 -0.66 20.20 16.02
C LEU A 246 -1.85 20.86 16.74
N LEU A 247 -3.08 20.49 16.33
CA LEU A 247 -4.33 20.99 16.92
C LEU A 247 -4.54 20.41 18.32
#